data_AF-B2BAM0-F1
#
_entry.id   AF-B2BAM0-F1
#
_cell.length_a   1.000
_cell.length_b   1.000
_cell.length_c   1.000
_cell.angle_alpha   90.00
_cell.angle_beta   90.00
_cell.angle_gamma   90.00
#
_symmetry.space_group_name_H-M   'P 1'
#
loop_
_entity.id
_entity.type
_entity.pdbx_description
1 polymer ?
#
loop_
_entity_poly.entity_id
_entity_poly.type
_entity_poly.pdbx_seq_one_letter_code
_entity_poly.pdbx_strand_id
1 'polypeptide(L)'
;MELRGQRNALHTNKCCPLTNHCRRILLANTAASAVRIWLLRGQLLLLLLCSGLQRPTEAGKIAVKIDFDLTPNSFDDQYRGCSQQVMEMLLQGDYFMEELESSKHYRKVWHQTHLNWLNQEKPLPGNMTITHALAVSVYLSDDRVHLDFSRAMASAAGSPQQYKHSFRFKYLHYFLTSAIQLLRKEIVSRKDSLCYEVQHELKGVYLRAPVGSIVRFGQFLSTSPAREQAQRFGNQTLFTMLTCLGAPVQDFSLKKEVLVPPYELFKVVNVSYHPRGNWLQLLSNGTQSTYNCQLLK
;
A
#
# COMPACT_ATOMS: atom_id res chain seq x y z
N MET A 1 -56.25 30.02 -6.88
CA MET A 1 -55.95 28.63 -7.30
C MET A 1 -56.53 27.74 -6.21
N GLU A 2 -57.83 27.50 -6.29
CA GLU A 2 -58.63 26.87 -5.22
C GLU A 2 -58.64 25.35 -5.38
N LEU A 3 -58.31 24.65 -4.30
CA LEU A 3 -58.55 23.22 -4.11
C LEU A 3 -59.86 23.07 -3.33
N ARG A 4 -60.86 22.46 -3.95
CA ARG A 4 -62.14 22.12 -3.33
C ARG A 4 -62.09 20.66 -2.87
N GLY A 5 -62.12 20.46 -1.56
CA GLY A 5 -62.41 19.15 -0.94
C GLY A 5 -63.91 18.91 -0.77
N GLN A 6 -64.27 17.69 -0.35
CA GLN A 6 -65.37 17.33 0.56
C GLN A 6 -65.33 15.81 0.83
N ARG A 7 -65.14 15.36 2.09
CA ARG A 7 -66.16 14.95 3.11
C ARG A 7 -66.66 13.50 2.88
N ASN A 8 -66.98 12.62 3.82
CA ASN A 8 -67.11 12.50 5.30
C ASN A 8 -67.21 10.96 5.55
N ALA A 9 -66.64 10.29 6.56
CA ALA A 9 -66.76 10.38 8.02
C ALA A 9 -68.01 9.67 8.64
N LEU A 10 -67.71 8.71 9.55
CA LEU A 10 -68.49 8.08 10.65
C LEU A 10 -69.56 7.01 10.29
N HIS A 11 -69.85 5.95 11.09
CA HIS A 11 -69.95 5.86 12.56
C HIS A 11 -69.93 4.37 13.05
N THR A 12 -69.13 4.07 14.09
CA THR A 12 -69.30 3.24 15.34
C THR A 12 -70.33 2.05 15.43
N ASN A 13 -70.36 1.09 16.37
CA ASN A 13 -69.72 0.77 17.66
C ASN A 13 -70.23 -0.61 18.16
N LYS A 14 -69.44 -1.25 19.06
CA LYS A 14 -69.81 -2.03 20.27
C LYS A 14 -70.40 -3.48 20.26
N CYS A 15 -69.56 -4.37 20.80
CA CYS A 15 -69.69 -5.28 21.98
C CYS A 15 -70.77 -6.40 22.12
N CYS A 16 -70.25 -7.58 22.53
CA CYS A 16 -70.87 -8.88 22.92
C CYS A 16 -71.77 -8.85 24.19
N PRO A 17 -72.51 -9.94 24.55
CA PRO A 17 -72.00 -10.95 25.52
C PRO A 17 -72.59 -12.43 25.53
N LEU A 18 -71.79 -13.38 26.05
CA LEU A 18 -71.98 -14.57 26.96
C LEU A 18 -73.20 -15.57 26.91
N THR A 19 -72.94 -16.91 26.86
CA THR A 19 -73.04 -17.93 27.98
C THR A 19 -73.11 -19.45 27.56
N ASN A 20 -72.44 -20.29 28.38
CA ASN A 20 -72.35 -21.75 28.67
C ASN A 20 -73.29 -22.87 28.10
N HIS A 21 -72.73 -24.05 27.77
CA HIS A 21 -72.99 -25.37 28.44
C HIS A 21 -72.07 -26.55 27.98
N CYS A 22 -71.75 -27.48 28.89
CA CYS A 22 -70.84 -28.66 28.78
C CYS A 22 -71.50 -29.99 28.28
N ARG A 23 -70.72 -30.89 27.63
CA ARG A 23 -70.78 -32.37 27.85
C ARG A 23 -69.57 -33.20 27.31
N ARG A 24 -68.88 -33.85 28.27
CA ARG A 24 -68.15 -35.15 28.40
C ARG A 24 -67.27 -35.84 27.30
N ILE A 25 -65.98 -36.03 27.68
CA ILE A 25 -65.08 -37.23 27.80
C ILE A 25 -64.94 -38.28 26.66
N LEU A 26 -63.72 -38.50 26.13
CA LEU A 26 -62.87 -39.73 26.31
C LEU A 26 -61.60 -39.77 25.42
N LEU A 27 -60.60 -40.49 25.95
CA LEU A 27 -59.16 -40.51 25.68
C LEU A 27 -58.71 -41.12 24.35
N ALA A 28 -57.56 -40.67 23.83
CA ALA A 28 -56.52 -41.57 23.30
C ALA A 28 -55.14 -40.86 23.31
N ASN A 29 -54.19 -41.43 24.06
CA ASN A 29 -52.76 -41.13 23.98
C ASN A 29 -52.19 -41.63 22.64
N THR A 30 -51.13 -41.00 22.12
CA THR A 30 -49.76 -41.58 22.08
C THR A 30 -48.78 -40.79 21.19
N ALA A 31 -47.64 -40.42 21.81
CA ALA A 31 -46.28 -40.46 21.28
C ALA A 31 -46.01 -39.97 19.83
N ALA A 32 -45.85 -38.66 19.63
CA ALA A 32 -45.22 -38.13 18.41
C ALA A 32 -44.53 -36.77 18.63
N SER A 33 -43.65 -36.63 19.64
CA SER A 33 -42.89 -35.38 19.82
C SER A 33 -41.41 -35.54 20.17
N ALA A 34 -40.91 -36.74 20.45
CA ALA A 34 -39.51 -36.93 20.83
C ALA A 34 -38.55 -37.10 19.63
N VAL A 35 -39.00 -37.62 18.49
CA VAL A 35 -38.10 -38.01 17.39
C VAL A 35 -37.64 -36.83 16.52
N ARG A 36 -38.47 -35.78 16.39
CA ARG A 36 -38.12 -34.59 15.57
C ARG A 36 -37.09 -33.67 16.23
N ILE A 37 -36.97 -33.68 17.55
CA ILE A 37 -36.04 -32.79 18.29
C ILE A 37 -34.61 -33.36 18.27
N TRP A 38 -34.46 -34.69 18.20
CA TRP A 38 -33.15 -35.34 18.10
C TRP A 38 -32.49 -35.16 16.73
N LEU A 39 -33.27 -35.16 15.64
CA LEU A 39 -32.75 -34.94 14.28
C LEU A 39 -32.22 -33.52 14.07
N LEU A 40 -32.85 -32.51 14.67
CA LEU A 40 -32.42 -31.11 14.55
C LEU A 40 -31.17 -30.80 15.41
N ARG A 41 -31.01 -31.44 16.58
CA ARG A 41 -29.81 -31.28 17.42
C ARG A 41 -28.57 -31.99 16.83
N GLY A 42 -28.76 -33.14 16.18
CA GLY A 42 -27.67 -33.87 15.52
C GLY A 42 -27.09 -33.13 14.30
N GLN A 43 -27.94 -32.45 13.51
CA GLN A 43 -27.49 -31.64 12.37
C GLN A 43 -26.80 -30.33 12.79
N LEU A 44 -27.21 -29.73 13.91
CA LEU A 44 -26.59 -28.49 14.40
C LEU A 44 -25.18 -28.73 14.97
N LEU A 45 -24.92 -29.87 15.62
CA LEU A 45 -23.57 -30.23 16.07
C LEU A 45 -22.63 -30.56 14.91
N LEU A 46 -23.14 -31.18 13.83
CA LEU A 46 -22.31 -31.49 12.65
C LEU A 46 -21.87 -30.23 11.89
N LEU A 47 -22.70 -29.18 11.87
CA LEU A 47 -22.36 -27.89 11.26
C LEU A 47 -21.34 -27.08 12.09
N LEU A 48 -21.35 -27.23 13.42
CA LEU A 48 -20.34 -26.60 14.30
C LEU A 48 -18.97 -27.30 14.21
N LEU A 49 -18.92 -28.60 13.93
CA LEU A 49 -17.67 -29.36 13.73
C LEU A 49 -16.97 -29.08 12.39
N CYS A 50 -17.70 -28.60 11.37
CA CYS A 50 -17.11 -28.22 10.07
C CYS A 50 -16.61 -26.77 10.01
N SER A 51 -16.82 -25.97 11.06
CA SER A 51 -16.38 -24.56 11.12
C SER A 51 -14.95 -24.40 11.69
N GLY A 52 -14.35 -25.49 12.20
CA GLY A 52 -13.05 -25.46 12.87
C GLY A 52 -11.82 -25.77 11.99
N LEU A 53 -12.01 -26.01 10.69
CA LEU A 53 -10.92 -26.44 9.79
C LEU A 53 -10.83 -25.63 8.49
N GLN A 54 -11.05 -24.32 8.57
CA GLN A 54 -10.53 -23.39 7.56
C GLN A 54 -9.38 -22.63 8.20
N ARG A 55 -8.21 -23.31 8.27
CA ARG A 55 -6.96 -22.55 8.25
C ARG A 55 -6.99 -21.76 6.94
N PRO A 56 -6.85 -20.43 6.94
CA PRO A 56 -6.59 -19.74 5.68
C PRO A 56 -5.35 -20.41 5.12
N THR A 57 -5.49 -21.06 3.97
CA THR A 57 -4.35 -21.47 3.18
C THR A 57 -3.66 -20.17 2.81
N GLU A 58 -2.71 -19.71 3.64
CA GLU A 58 -1.64 -18.87 3.16
C GLU A 58 -1.04 -19.67 2.02
N ALA A 59 -1.44 -19.34 0.79
CA ALA A 59 -0.66 -19.68 -0.37
C ALA A 59 0.72 -19.10 -0.07
N GLY A 60 1.63 -19.96 0.40
CA GLY A 60 2.97 -19.57 0.77
C GLY A 60 3.55 -18.87 -0.44
N LYS A 61 3.66 -17.54 -0.37
CA LYS A 61 4.36 -16.77 -1.39
C LYS A 61 5.77 -17.34 -1.37
N ILE A 62 6.11 -18.13 -2.39
CA ILE A 62 7.47 -18.62 -2.57
C ILE A 62 8.33 -17.37 -2.66
N ALA A 63 9.15 -17.14 -1.64
CA ALA A 63 10.07 -16.02 -1.64
C ALA A 63 10.96 -16.14 -2.88
N VAL A 64 10.96 -15.10 -3.71
CA VAL A 64 11.79 -15.08 -4.91
C VAL A 64 13.24 -14.98 -4.41
N LYS A 65 14.09 -15.89 -4.88
CA LYS A 65 15.52 -15.81 -4.59
C LYS A 65 16.06 -14.54 -5.24
N ILE A 66 16.58 -13.63 -4.42
CA ILE A 66 17.26 -12.41 -4.87
C ILE A 66 18.74 -12.74 -5.02
N ASP A 67 19.30 -12.57 -6.22
CA ASP A 67 20.72 -12.83 -6.49
C ASP A 67 21.58 -11.61 -6.13
N PHE A 68 21.06 -10.40 -6.38
CA PHE A 68 21.74 -9.14 -6.08
C PHE A 68 20.81 -8.21 -5.30
N ASP A 69 20.98 -8.19 -3.99
CA ASP A 69 20.34 -7.20 -3.12
C ASP A 69 21.29 -6.03 -2.87
N LEU A 70 20.99 -4.88 -3.46
CA LEU A 70 21.85 -3.69 -3.35
C LEU A 70 21.66 -2.98 -2.01
N THR A 71 20.60 -3.29 -1.26
CA THR A 71 20.41 -2.77 0.09
C THR A 71 19.65 -3.78 0.96
N PRO A 72 20.30 -4.87 1.39
CA PRO A 72 19.65 -5.99 2.09
C PRO A 72 18.99 -5.56 3.40
N ASN A 73 19.57 -4.55 4.06
CA ASN A 73 19.09 -4.01 5.33
C ASN A 73 18.10 -2.84 5.18
N SER A 74 17.49 -2.70 4.01
CA SER A 74 16.54 -1.62 3.80
C SER A 74 15.19 -1.87 4.44
N PHE A 75 14.60 -0.83 5.03
CA PHE A 75 13.18 -0.81 5.38
C PHE A 75 12.33 -0.67 4.11
N ASP A 76 11.53 -1.68 3.80
CA ASP A 76 10.83 -1.85 2.52
C ASP A 76 9.34 -2.16 2.67
N ASP A 77 8.73 -1.68 3.75
CA ASP A 77 7.35 -1.98 4.13
C ASP A 77 6.34 -1.52 3.06
N GLN A 78 5.43 -2.42 2.70
CA GLN A 78 4.37 -2.14 1.73
C GLN A 78 3.03 -1.78 2.38
N TYR A 79 2.93 -1.90 3.71
CA TYR A 79 1.73 -1.64 4.50
C TYR A 79 0.50 -2.45 4.05
N ARG A 80 0.74 -3.69 3.59
CA ARG A 80 -0.32 -4.57 3.05
C ARG A 80 -1.27 -4.97 4.17
N GLY A 81 -2.53 -4.57 4.01
CA GLY A 81 -3.61 -4.89 4.95
C GLY A 81 -3.67 -4.00 6.19
N CYS A 82 -2.78 -3.00 6.32
CA CYS A 82 -2.71 -2.14 7.50
C CYS A 82 -2.53 -0.65 7.20
N SER A 83 -2.59 -0.25 5.92
CA SER A 83 -2.33 1.13 5.49
C SER A 83 -3.18 2.15 6.26
N GLN A 84 -4.47 1.85 6.49
CA GLN A 84 -5.35 2.75 7.22
C GLN A 84 -4.92 2.92 8.68
N GLN A 85 -4.66 1.83 9.40
CA GLN A 85 -4.24 1.85 10.80
C GLN A 85 -2.88 2.55 10.98
N VAL A 86 -1.94 2.31 10.06
CA VAL A 86 -0.65 3.01 10.05
C VAL A 86 -0.84 4.50 9.80
N MET A 87 -1.69 4.89 8.87
CA MET A 87 -1.99 6.31 8.61
C MET A 87 -2.60 6.98 9.84
N GLU A 88 -3.59 6.36 10.47
CA GLU A 88 -4.24 6.89 11.67
C GLU A 88 -3.23 7.06 12.81
N MET A 89 -2.37 6.07 13.04
CA MET A 89 -1.30 6.13 14.04
C MET A 89 -0.31 7.27 13.75
N LEU A 90 0.09 7.45 12.49
CA LEU A 90 1.02 8.51 12.09
C LEU A 90 0.42 9.92 12.24
N LEU A 91 -0.88 10.07 11.99
CA LEU A 91 -1.58 11.36 12.07
C LEU A 91 -1.99 11.75 13.50
N GLN A 92 -2.24 10.77 14.37
CA GLN A 92 -2.62 11.02 15.76
C GLN A 92 -1.40 11.13 16.70
N GLY A 93 -0.30 10.47 16.36
CA GLY A 93 0.94 10.53 17.13
C GLY A 93 1.79 11.77 16.82
N ASP A 94 2.94 11.84 17.49
CA ASP A 94 3.96 12.88 17.32
C ASP A 94 5.03 12.53 16.27
N TYR A 95 4.88 11.41 15.54
CA TYR A 95 5.84 10.92 14.55
C TYR A 95 6.35 11.99 13.58
N PHE A 96 5.45 12.82 13.04
CA PHE A 96 5.86 13.88 12.12
C PHE A 96 6.72 14.94 12.83
N MET A 97 6.33 15.33 14.04
CA MET A 97 7.07 16.31 14.84
C MET A 97 8.43 15.74 15.26
N GLU A 98 8.50 14.50 15.73
CA GLU A 98 9.76 13.82 16.04
C GLU A 98 10.69 13.75 14.82
N GLU A 99 10.13 13.43 13.65
CA GLU A 99 10.89 13.37 12.39
C GLU A 99 11.43 14.76 12.00
N LEU A 100 10.63 15.82 12.11
CA LEU A 100 11.07 17.21 11.89
C LEU A 100 12.09 17.69 12.94
N GLU A 101 11.98 17.21 14.18
CA GLU A 101 12.93 17.55 15.26
C GLU A 101 14.30 16.88 15.08
N SER A 102 14.36 15.78 14.33
CA SER A 102 15.61 15.06 14.08
C SER A 102 16.64 15.81 13.24
N SER A 103 16.21 16.77 12.42
CA SER A 103 17.11 17.51 11.52
C SER A 103 16.57 18.91 11.20
N LYS A 104 17.34 19.95 11.57
CA LYS A 104 17.02 21.35 11.24
C LYS A 104 16.93 21.57 9.72
N HIS A 105 17.76 20.87 8.93
CA HIS A 105 17.72 20.94 7.46
C HIS A 105 16.42 20.35 6.93
N TYR A 106 16.07 19.15 7.39
CA TYR A 106 14.85 18.46 6.98
C TYR A 106 13.60 19.29 7.28
N ARG A 107 13.53 19.87 8.48
CA ARG A 107 12.43 20.78 8.86
C ARG A 107 12.32 21.99 7.96
N LYS A 108 13.45 22.61 7.64
CA LYS A 108 13.50 23.76 6.73
C LYS A 108 12.96 23.39 5.35
N VAL A 109 13.39 22.26 4.79
CA VAL A 109 12.93 21.76 3.48
C VAL A 109 11.43 21.51 3.52
N TRP A 110 10.91 20.79 4.52
CA TRP A 110 9.47 20.57 4.69
C TRP A 110 8.67 21.87 4.71
N HIS A 111 9.10 22.83 5.53
CA HIS A 111 8.43 24.12 5.65
C HIS A 111 8.43 24.90 4.34
N GLN A 112 9.57 24.95 3.64
CA GLN A 112 9.68 25.63 2.34
C GLN A 112 8.81 24.95 1.27
N THR A 113 8.83 23.63 1.20
CA THR A 113 8.00 22.86 0.26
C THR A 113 6.51 23.06 0.55
N HIS A 114 6.12 23.11 1.83
CA HIS A 114 4.74 23.39 2.22
C HIS A 114 4.29 24.80 1.78
N LEU A 115 5.09 25.83 2.03
CA LEU A 115 4.77 27.19 1.56
C LEU A 115 4.66 27.28 0.03
N ASN A 116 5.57 26.62 -0.69
CA ASN A 116 5.53 26.58 -2.15
C ASN A 116 4.27 25.87 -2.67
N TRP A 117 3.83 24.79 -2.00
CA TRP A 117 2.62 24.08 -2.35
C TRP A 117 1.36 24.93 -2.19
N LEU A 118 1.24 25.65 -1.06
CA LEU A 118 0.11 26.56 -0.80
C LEU A 118 -0.04 27.65 -1.87
N ASN A 119 1.07 28.06 -2.51
CA ASN A 119 1.06 29.07 -3.56
C ASN A 119 0.71 28.53 -4.96
N GLN A 120 0.58 27.21 -5.14
CA GLN A 120 0.46 26.59 -6.46
C GLN A 120 -0.90 25.94 -6.77
N GLU A 121 -1.86 25.93 -5.83
CA GLU A 121 -3.21 25.33 -5.93
C GLU A 121 -3.35 24.25 -7.04
N LYS A 122 -2.71 23.10 -6.83
CA LYS A 122 -2.73 22.00 -7.80
C LYS A 122 -3.83 20.99 -7.46
N PRO A 123 -4.58 20.48 -8.46
CA PRO A 123 -5.47 19.36 -8.24
C PRO A 123 -4.66 18.13 -7.83
N LEU A 124 -5.18 17.38 -6.86
CA LEU A 124 -4.55 16.14 -6.41
C LEU A 124 -5.09 14.95 -7.22
N PRO A 125 -4.21 14.05 -7.67
CA PRO A 125 -4.60 12.86 -8.40
C PRO A 125 -5.32 11.86 -7.49
N GLY A 126 -6.46 11.33 -7.95
CA GLY A 126 -7.21 10.27 -7.28
C GLY A 126 -7.58 10.60 -5.83
N ASN A 127 -7.21 9.69 -4.91
CA ASN A 127 -7.49 9.82 -3.48
C ASN A 127 -6.29 10.35 -2.69
N MET A 128 -5.35 11.02 -3.36
CA MET A 128 -4.16 11.56 -2.72
C MET A 128 -4.53 12.73 -1.80
N THR A 129 -3.92 12.78 -0.61
CA THR A 129 -4.06 13.91 0.31
C THR A 129 -2.92 14.92 0.11
N ILE A 130 -3.07 16.14 0.64
CA ILE A 130 -1.99 17.14 0.65
C ILE A 130 -0.72 16.57 1.28
N THR A 131 -0.85 15.77 2.36
CA THR A 131 0.29 15.12 3.00
C THR A 131 1.09 14.21 2.07
N HIS A 132 0.40 13.43 1.23
CA HIS A 132 1.06 12.58 0.24
C HIS A 132 1.82 13.43 -0.79
N ALA A 133 1.19 14.49 -1.30
CA ALA A 133 1.81 15.40 -2.25
C ALA A 133 3.06 16.09 -1.67
N LEU A 134 2.96 16.59 -0.42
CA LEU A 134 4.09 17.19 0.28
C LEU A 134 5.23 16.19 0.52
N ALA A 135 4.92 14.95 0.91
CA ALA A 135 5.93 13.91 1.10
C ALA A 135 6.71 13.63 -0.19
N VAL A 136 6.01 13.50 -1.32
CA VAL A 136 6.63 13.32 -2.66
C VAL A 136 7.47 14.54 -3.01
N SER A 137 6.92 15.76 -2.89
CA SER A 137 7.65 16.98 -3.21
C SER A 137 8.87 17.20 -2.33
N VAL A 138 8.81 16.91 -1.03
CA VAL A 138 9.95 17.01 -0.13
C VAL A 138 11.05 16.05 -0.55
N TYR A 139 10.71 14.78 -0.79
CA TYR A 139 11.66 13.76 -1.24
C TYR A 139 12.40 14.17 -2.53
N LEU A 140 11.70 14.83 -3.46
CA LEU A 140 12.24 15.23 -4.76
C LEU A 140 12.93 16.61 -4.77
N SER A 141 12.68 17.45 -3.76
CA SER A 141 13.12 18.85 -3.73
C SER A 141 14.57 19.06 -3.26
N ASP A 142 15.15 18.11 -2.53
CA ASP A 142 16.44 18.30 -1.86
C ASP A 142 17.27 17.00 -1.83
N ASP A 143 18.45 17.04 -2.47
CA ASP A 143 19.35 15.89 -2.59
C ASP A 143 19.84 15.38 -1.22
N ARG A 144 19.99 16.27 -0.22
CA ARG A 144 20.44 15.88 1.12
C ARG A 144 19.34 15.15 1.87
N VAL A 145 18.08 15.58 1.76
CA VAL A 145 16.93 14.85 2.30
C VAL A 145 16.85 13.46 1.68
N HIS A 146 16.95 13.36 0.36
CA HIS A 146 17.00 12.06 -0.34
C HIS A 146 18.12 11.16 0.20
N LEU A 147 19.35 11.69 0.34
CA LEU A 147 20.50 10.93 0.85
C LEU A 147 20.32 10.47 2.29
N ASP A 148 19.89 11.36 3.18
CA ASP A 148 19.70 11.07 4.60
C ASP A 148 18.57 10.03 4.80
N PHE A 149 17.49 10.16 4.04
CA PHE A 149 16.40 9.18 4.01
C PHE A 149 16.88 7.81 3.52
N SER A 150 17.60 7.76 2.38
CA SER A 150 18.12 6.51 1.82
C SER A 150 19.09 5.81 2.79
N ARG A 151 19.95 6.58 3.48
CA ARG A 151 20.86 6.05 4.51
C ARG A 151 20.10 5.50 5.71
N ALA A 152 19.07 6.21 6.16
CA ALA A 152 18.23 5.75 7.26
C ALA A 152 17.49 4.46 6.89
N MET A 153 16.93 4.36 5.68
CA MET A 153 16.33 3.14 5.18
C MET A 153 17.33 1.98 5.16
N ALA A 154 18.52 2.20 4.58
CA ALA A 154 19.56 1.18 4.44
C ALA A 154 20.11 0.64 5.78
N SER A 155 19.86 1.34 6.88
CA SER A 155 20.31 0.96 8.23
C SER A 155 19.15 0.68 9.19
N ALA A 156 17.91 0.71 8.70
CA ALA A 156 16.72 0.48 9.51
C ALA A 156 16.46 -0.99 9.81
N ALA A 157 17.02 -1.91 9.00
CA ALA A 157 16.81 -3.32 9.24
C ALA A 157 17.51 -3.81 10.50
N GLY A 158 16.85 -4.79 11.10
CA GLY A 158 17.18 -5.34 12.40
C GLY A 158 15.93 -5.81 13.11
N SER A 159 15.97 -5.77 14.44
CA SER A 159 14.84 -6.07 15.32
C SER A 159 13.76 -4.97 15.30
N PRO A 160 12.51 -5.27 15.69
CA PRO A 160 11.47 -4.26 15.93
C PRO A 160 11.94 -3.10 16.81
N GLN A 161 12.81 -3.39 17.79
CA GLN A 161 13.41 -2.40 18.67
C GLN A 161 14.34 -1.45 17.90
N GLN A 162 15.18 -1.97 17.00
CA GLN A 162 16.03 -1.15 16.14
C GLN A 162 15.20 -0.31 15.17
N TYR A 163 14.14 -0.85 14.58
CA TYR A 163 13.21 -0.06 13.77
C TYR A 163 12.63 1.12 14.56
N LYS A 164 12.13 0.86 15.78
CA LYS A 164 11.51 1.87 16.63
C LYS A 164 12.46 3.03 16.94
N HIS A 165 13.71 2.73 17.29
CA HIS A 165 14.69 3.73 17.75
C HIS A 165 15.54 4.35 16.63
N SER A 166 15.86 3.58 15.58
CA SER A 166 16.84 3.98 14.56
C SER A 166 16.19 4.54 13.30
N PHE A 167 15.02 4.04 12.89
CA PHE A 167 14.35 4.55 11.70
C PHE A 167 13.44 5.73 12.04
N ARG A 168 13.96 6.94 11.83
CA ARG A 168 13.24 8.18 12.16
C ARG A 168 12.21 8.59 11.11
N PHE A 169 12.41 8.20 9.85
CA PHE A 169 11.58 8.62 8.72
C PHE A 169 10.29 7.80 8.53
N LYS A 170 9.58 7.53 9.63
CA LYS A 170 8.37 6.70 9.63
C LYS A 170 7.23 7.38 8.86
N TYR A 171 7.09 8.69 9.02
CA TYR A 171 6.06 9.49 8.38
C TYR A 171 6.35 9.62 6.88
N LEU A 172 7.55 10.07 6.52
CA LEU A 172 7.94 10.20 5.11
C LEU A 172 7.86 8.87 4.36
N HIS A 173 8.37 7.77 4.93
CA HIS A 173 8.35 6.46 4.27
C HIS A 173 6.93 6.00 3.97
N TYR A 174 6.02 6.11 4.95
CA TYR A 174 4.62 5.73 4.74
C TYR A 174 3.99 6.54 3.61
N PHE A 175 4.04 7.87 3.72
CA PHE A 175 3.37 8.74 2.74
C PHE A 175 3.99 8.65 1.34
N LEU A 176 5.30 8.40 1.22
CA LEU A 176 5.94 8.14 -0.07
C LEU A 176 5.50 6.80 -0.66
N THR A 177 5.41 5.75 0.16
CA THR A 177 4.93 4.43 -0.25
C THR A 177 3.49 4.47 -0.73
N SER A 178 2.59 5.01 0.09
CA SER A 178 1.16 5.07 -0.22
C SER A 178 0.87 6.04 -1.36
N ALA A 179 1.66 7.10 -1.54
CA ALA A 179 1.56 8.01 -2.69
C ALA A 179 1.78 7.25 -4.01
N ILE A 180 2.87 6.48 -4.12
CA ILE A 180 3.15 5.67 -5.31
C ILE A 180 2.01 4.68 -5.55
N GLN A 181 1.53 3.99 -4.49
CA GLN A 181 0.42 3.03 -4.60
C GLN A 181 -0.88 3.67 -5.09
N LEU A 182 -1.21 4.87 -4.62
CA LEU A 182 -2.39 5.62 -5.06
C LEU A 182 -2.29 6.04 -6.53
N LEU A 183 -1.15 6.59 -6.94
CA LEU A 183 -0.88 6.96 -8.33
C LEU A 183 -0.98 5.74 -9.25
N ARG A 184 -0.39 4.60 -8.85
CA ARG A 184 -0.49 3.34 -9.60
C ARG A 184 -1.93 2.84 -9.72
N LYS A 185 -2.71 2.92 -8.65
CA LYS A 185 -4.13 2.51 -8.66
C LYS A 185 -4.93 3.33 -9.67
N GLU A 186 -4.66 4.63 -9.76
CA GLU A 186 -5.31 5.54 -10.71
C GLU A 186 -4.88 5.27 -12.16
N ILE A 187 -3.59 5.05 -12.42
CA ILE A 187 -3.07 4.69 -13.74
C ILE A 187 -3.72 3.39 -14.24
N VAL A 188 -3.79 2.38 -13.37
CA VAL A 188 -4.43 1.09 -13.69
C VAL A 188 -5.93 1.25 -13.94
N SER A 189 -6.63 2.09 -13.15
CA SER A 189 -8.07 2.30 -13.34
C SER A 189 -8.39 3.04 -14.65
N ARG A 190 -7.48 3.89 -15.13
CA ARG A 190 -7.59 4.59 -16.42
C ARG A 190 -7.20 3.74 -17.63
N LYS A 191 -6.67 2.53 -17.43
CA LYS A 191 -6.11 1.66 -18.48
C LYS A 191 -4.93 2.31 -19.24
N ASP A 192 -4.19 3.19 -18.56
CA ASP A 192 -2.96 3.79 -19.09
C ASP A 192 -1.81 2.76 -19.11
N SER A 193 -0.64 3.15 -19.64
CA SER A 193 0.55 2.28 -19.71
C SER A 193 0.84 1.61 -18.37
N LEU A 194 0.85 0.28 -18.37
CA LEU A 194 1.03 -0.51 -17.15
C LEU A 194 2.46 -0.45 -16.61
N CYS A 195 3.45 -0.10 -17.45
CA CYS A 195 4.84 -0.01 -17.04
C CYS A 195 5.52 1.19 -17.72
N TYR A 196 6.62 1.65 -17.13
CA TYR A 196 7.40 2.81 -17.60
C TYR A 196 8.85 2.42 -17.84
N GLU A 197 9.38 2.82 -18.98
CA GLU A 197 10.80 2.68 -19.27
C GLU A 197 11.57 3.87 -18.69
N VAL A 198 12.53 3.57 -17.82
CA VAL A 198 13.25 4.55 -17.03
C VAL A 198 14.74 4.28 -17.04
N GLN A 199 15.53 5.30 -16.71
CA GLN A 199 16.97 5.22 -16.54
C GLN A 199 17.36 5.56 -15.11
N HIS A 200 18.31 4.79 -14.57
CA HIS A 200 18.90 5.00 -13.26
C HIS A 200 20.41 4.77 -13.32
N GLU A 201 21.17 5.49 -12.50
CA GLU A 201 22.63 5.44 -12.50
C GLU A 201 23.17 5.21 -11.09
N LEU A 202 24.08 4.24 -10.95
CA LEU A 202 24.87 4.04 -9.73
C LEU A 202 26.33 4.45 -10.00
N LYS A 203 26.66 5.68 -9.59
CA LYS A 203 28.00 6.24 -9.74
C LYS A 203 29.02 5.51 -8.85
N GLY A 204 30.19 5.20 -9.40
CA GLY A 204 31.27 4.52 -8.69
C GLY A 204 31.02 3.03 -8.40
N VAL A 205 29.89 2.47 -8.83
CA VAL A 205 29.54 1.06 -8.66
C VAL A 205 29.57 0.38 -10.03
N TYR A 206 30.24 -0.78 -10.11
CA TYR A 206 30.34 -1.60 -11.32
C TYR A 206 29.66 -2.94 -11.12
N LEU A 207 28.33 -2.93 -11.08
CA LEU A 207 27.53 -4.14 -10.86
C LEU A 207 27.69 -5.11 -12.04
N ARG A 208 28.08 -6.35 -11.76
CA ARG A 208 28.18 -7.44 -12.74
C ARG A 208 27.17 -8.54 -12.42
N ALA A 209 25.90 -8.26 -12.71
CA ALA A 209 24.83 -9.24 -12.60
C ALA A 209 24.58 -9.90 -13.96
N PRO A 210 24.72 -11.23 -14.11
CA PRO A 210 24.47 -11.91 -15.39
C PRO A 210 22.98 -11.93 -15.75
N VAL A 211 22.70 -12.13 -17.04
CA VAL A 211 21.32 -12.30 -17.54
C VAL A 211 20.63 -13.43 -16.78
N GLY A 212 19.38 -13.19 -16.38
CA GLY A 212 18.58 -14.10 -15.57
C GLY A 212 18.59 -13.80 -14.07
N SER A 213 19.57 -13.03 -13.58
CA SER A 213 19.66 -12.67 -12.16
C SER A 213 18.48 -11.80 -11.70
N ILE A 214 18.07 -11.96 -10.46
CA ILE A 214 17.09 -11.08 -9.79
C ILE A 214 17.83 -10.03 -8.95
N VAL A 215 17.55 -8.76 -9.25
CA VAL A 215 18.09 -7.59 -8.57
C VAL A 215 17.00 -6.92 -7.74
N ARG A 216 17.33 -6.54 -6.51
CA ARG A 216 16.52 -5.65 -5.67
C ARG A 216 17.35 -4.43 -5.30
N PHE A 217 16.80 -3.25 -5.54
CA PHE A 217 17.47 -1.99 -5.14
C PHE A 217 17.31 -1.72 -3.64
N GLY A 218 16.17 -2.07 -3.06
CA GLY A 218 15.88 -1.85 -1.64
C GLY A 218 15.64 -0.39 -1.27
N GLN A 219 15.84 0.57 -2.17
CA GLN A 219 15.63 2.01 -1.93
C GLN A 219 14.55 2.54 -2.88
N PHE A 220 13.94 3.67 -2.51
CA PHE A 220 13.19 4.45 -3.49
C PHE A 220 14.17 4.97 -4.55
N LEU A 221 13.80 4.87 -5.81
CA LEU A 221 14.60 5.43 -6.90
C LEU A 221 13.85 6.60 -7.53
N SER A 222 14.49 7.78 -7.56
CA SER A 222 14.12 8.81 -8.52
C SER A 222 14.79 8.48 -9.85
N THR A 223 13.99 8.26 -10.89
CA THR A 223 14.46 7.84 -12.21
C THR A 223 13.97 8.78 -13.29
N SER A 224 14.78 8.99 -14.32
CA SER A 224 14.36 9.77 -15.49
C SER A 224 13.71 8.84 -16.52
N PRO A 225 12.73 9.31 -17.30
CA PRO A 225 12.27 8.59 -18.49
C PRO A 225 13.45 8.23 -19.38
N ALA A 226 13.45 7.01 -19.92
CA ALA A 226 14.48 6.61 -20.88
C ALA A 226 14.42 7.54 -22.10
N ARG A 227 15.53 8.21 -22.41
CA ARG A 227 15.68 8.97 -23.66
C ARG A 227 16.31 8.06 -24.71
N GLU A 228 15.94 8.26 -25.98
CA GLU A 228 16.61 7.64 -27.13
C GLU A 228 18.08 8.08 -27.30
N GLN A 229 18.56 9.06 -26.52
CA GLN A 229 19.92 9.58 -26.65
C GLN A 229 20.97 8.52 -26.27
N ALA A 230 22.02 8.44 -27.09
CA ALA A 230 23.13 7.50 -26.96
C ALA A 230 23.63 7.37 -25.51
N GLN A 231 23.74 6.12 -25.06
CA GLN A 231 24.25 5.74 -23.74
C GLN A 231 25.60 6.41 -23.47
N ARG A 232 25.63 7.39 -22.58
CA ARG A 232 26.88 7.99 -22.12
C ARG A 232 27.42 7.14 -20.98
N PHE A 233 28.39 6.29 -21.29
CA PHE A 233 29.14 5.55 -20.30
C PHE A 233 30.09 6.49 -19.53
N GLY A 234 29.92 6.54 -18.22
CA GLY A 234 30.86 7.10 -17.26
C GLY A 234 31.22 6.05 -16.21
N ASN A 235 32.09 6.38 -15.24
CA ASN A 235 32.53 5.49 -14.15
C ASN A 235 31.38 5.07 -13.21
N GLN A 236 30.43 4.29 -13.73
CA GLN A 236 29.12 3.99 -13.15
C GLN A 236 28.50 2.74 -13.76
N THR A 237 27.45 2.24 -13.12
CA THR A 237 26.50 1.31 -13.73
C THR A 237 25.27 2.08 -14.17
N LEU A 238 24.92 1.99 -15.45
CA LEU A 238 23.68 2.53 -16.01
C LEU A 238 22.63 1.41 -16.10
N PHE A 239 21.41 1.70 -15.68
CA PHE A 239 20.28 0.80 -15.77
C PHE A 239 19.24 1.37 -16.71
N THR A 240 18.80 0.57 -17.69
CA THR A 240 17.53 0.80 -18.39
C THR A 240 16.52 -0.17 -17.80
N MET A 241 15.46 0.35 -17.18
CA MET A 241 14.52 -0.46 -16.41
C MET A 241 13.10 -0.29 -16.94
N LEU A 242 12.36 -1.38 -17.09
CA LEU A 242 10.91 -1.34 -17.25
C LEU A 242 10.27 -1.58 -15.88
N THR A 243 9.84 -0.51 -15.21
CA THR A 243 9.17 -0.57 -13.90
C THR A 243 7.66 -0.66 -14.07
N CYS A 244 7.01 -1.56 -13.34
CA CYS A 244 5.55 -1.72 -13.34
C CYS A 244 4.92 -1.32 -12.00
N LEU A 245 5.74 -0.99 -10.99
CA LEU A 245 5.28 -0.40 -9.73
C LEU A 245 5.63 1.08 -9.60
N GLY A 246 6.52 1.58 -10.44
CA GLY A 246 6.91 2.98 -10.45
C GLY A 246 5.80 3.89 -10.98
N ALA A 247 5.69 5.07 -10.39
CA ALA A 247 4.69 6.06 -10.73
C ALA A 247 5.34 7.37 -11.21
N PRO A 248 4.87 7.97 -12.32
CA PRO A 248 5.27 9.31 -12.71
C PRO A 248 4.81 10.32 -11.66
N VAL A 249 5.70 11.25 -11.30
CA VAL A 249 5.48 12.26 -10.25
C VAL A 249 5.70 13.69 -10.76
N GLN A 250 5.53 13.88 -12.06
CA GLN A 250 5.73 15.16 -12.75
C GLN A 250 4.86 16.31 -12.21
N ASP A 251 3.74 16.01 -11.55
CA ASP A 251 2.89 17.05 -10.95
C ASP A 251 3.51 17.62 -9.66
N PHE A 252 4.42 16.87 -9.04
CA PHE A 252 5.08 17.14 -7.77
C PHE A 252 6.56 17.53 -7.90
N SER A 253 7.16 17.36 -9.08
CA SER A 253 8.56 17.63 -9.38
C SER A 253 8.69 18.61 -10.56
N LEU A 254 9.75 19.42 -10.56
CA LEU A 254 10.12 20.23 -11.72
C LEU A 254 10.69 19.38 -12.87
N LYS A 255 11.11 18.15 -12.57
CA LYS A 255 11.66 17.20 -13.53
C LYS A 255 10.59 16.15 -13.86
N LYS A 256 10.65 15.63 -15.09
CA LYS A 256 9.89 14.42 -15.45
C LYS A 256 10.60 13.25 -14.78
N GLU A 257 10.07 12.79 -13.66
CA GLU A 257 10.62 11.69 -12.87
C GLU A 257 9.56 10.60 -12.67
N VAL A 258 10.04 9.37 -12.58
CA VAL A 258 9.27 8.20 -12.14
C VAL A 258 9.89 7.72 -10.84
N LEU A 259 9.07 7.66 -9.78
CA LEU A 259 9.47 7.10 -8.50
C LEU A 259 9.23 5.60 -8.50
N VAL A 260 10.30 4.83 -8.29
CA VAL A 260 10.25 3.37 -8.14
C VAL A 260 10.28 3.02 -6.66
N PRO A 261 9.36 2.17 -6.15
CA PRO A 261 9.34 1.81 -4.74
C PRO A 261 10.45 0.80 -4.37
N PRO A 262 10.84 0.70 -3.08
CA PRO A 262 11.99 -0.11 -2.63
C PRO A 262 11.80 -1.63 -2.74
N TYR A 263 10.57 -2.08 -2.94
CA TYR A 263 10.17 -3.49 -2.92
C TYR A 263 9.97 -4.10 -4.31
N GLU A 264 10.19 -3.35 -5.39
CA GLU A 264 10.14 -3.90 -6.75
C GLU A 264 11.37 -4.76 -7.04
N LEU A 265 11.13 -5.95 -7.58
CA LEU A 265 12.18 -6.86 -8.05
C LEU A 265 12.38 -6.69 -9.55
N PHE A 266 13.62 -6.85 -10.00
CA PHE A 266 13.98 -6.70 -11.40
C PHE A 266 14.77 -7.90 -11.90
N LYS A 267 14.38 -8.45 -13.05
CA LYS A 267 15.14 -9.49 -13.74
C LYS A 267 16.09 -8.85 -14.75
N VAL A 268 17.36 -9.24 -14.73
CA VAL A 268 18.35 -8.85 -15.74
C VAL A 268 18.03 -9.58 -17.05
N VAL A 269 17.81 -8.82 -18.13
CA VAL A 269 17.51 -9.39 -19.45
C VAL A 269 18.59 -9.12 -20.50
N ASN A 270 19.41 -8.09 -20.30
CA ASN A 270 20.52 -7.77 -21.18
C ASN A 270 21.63 -7.08 -20.38
N VAL A 271 22.88 -7.24 -20.81
CA VAL A 271 24.06 -6.68 -20.15
C VAL A 271 25.10 -6.24 -21.18
N SER A 272 25.81 -5.16 -20.87
CA SER A 272 27.04 -4.78 -21.55
C SER A 272 28.07 -4.32 -20.52
N TYR A 273 29.27 -4.87 -20.57
CA TYR A 273 30.36 -4.51 -19.66
C TYR A 273 31.46 -3.80 -20.44
N HIS A 274 31.75 -2.56 -20.08
CA HIS A 274 32.81 -1.77 -20.72
C HIS A 274 33.85 -1.31 -19.68
N PRO A 275 35.09 -1.02 -20.11
CA PRO A 275 36.12 -0.49 -19.21
C PRO A 275 35.70 0.81 -18.49
N ARG A 276 34.82 1.59 -19.13
CA ARG A 276 34.33 2.88 -18.63
C ARG A 276 32.91 2.80 -18.06
N GLY A 277 32.43 1.63 -17.64
CA GLY A 277 31.11 1.48 -17.03
C GLY A 277 30.35 0.22 -17.48
N ASN A 278 29.37 -0.18 -16.68
CA ASN A 278 28.47 -1.30 -17.00
C ASN A 278 27.10 -0.78 -17.40
N TRP A 279 26.40 -1.50 -18.25
CA TRP A 279 24.99 -1.27 -18.55
C TRP A 279 24.19 -2.55 -18.36
N LEU A 280 23.04 -2.43 -17.70
CA LEU A 280 22.10 -3.52 -17.48
C LEU A 280 20.70 -3.09 -17.93
N GLN A 281 20.03 -3.99 -18.65
CA GLN A 281 18.60 -3.87 -18.93
C GLN A 281 17.81 -4.74 -17.97
N LEU A 282 16.82 -4.14 -17.31
CA LEU A 282 16.05 -4.74 -16.22
C LEU A 282 14.55 -4.73 -16.54
N LEU A 283 13.86 -5.83 -16.28
CA LEU A 283 12.39 -5.90 -16.36
C LEU A 283 11.80 -6.15 -14.98
N SER A 284 10.70 -5.47 -14.65
CA SER A 284 9.92 -5.74 -13.44
C SER A 284 9.59 -7.24 -13.33
N ASN A 285 9.84 -7.80 -12.14
CA ASN A 285 9.67 -9.22 -11.84
C ASN A 285 8.97 -9.40 -10.48
N GLY A 286 7.91 -8.62 -10.25
CA GLY A 286 7.10 -8.69 -9.05
C GLY A 286 7.66 -7.90 -7.88
N THR A 287 7.31 -8.33 -6.66
CA THR A 287 7.58 -7.56 -5.44
C THR A 287 8.04 -8.46 -4.31
N GLN A 288 8.95 -7.97 -3.47
CA GLN A 288 9.28 -8.63 -2.20
C GLN A 288 9.65 -7.58 -1.16
N SER A 289 9.09 -7.75 0.04
CA SER A 289 9.42 -6.94 1.21
C SER A 289 9.82 -7.84 2.36
N THR A 290 10.78 -7.37 3.14
CA THR A 290 11.16 -7.97 4.42
C THR A 290 10.16 -7.59 5.50
N TYR A 291 9.66 -6.35 5.44
CA TYR A 291 8.75 -5.79 6.43
C TYR A 291 7.31 -5.73 5.93
N ASN A 292 6.37 -5.92 6.86
CA ASN A 292 4.96 -5.61 6.64
C ASN A 292 4.34 -5.11 7.94
N CYS A 293 3.76 -3.92 7.89
CA CYS A 293 3.06 -3.28 9.00
C CYS A 293 3.92 -3.11 10.26
N GLN A 294 5.21 -2.83 10.08
CA GLN A 294 6.19 -2.86 11.17
C GLN A 294 5.91 -1.82 12.26
N LEU A 295 5.26 -0.71 11.91
CA LEU A 295 4.88 0.33 12.87
C LEU A 295 3.87 -0.15 13.91
N LEU A 296 3.06 -1.16 13.58
CA LEU A 296 2.00 -1.69 14.45
C LEU A 296 2.46 -2.86 15.32
N LYS A 297 3.75 -3.23 15.26
CA LYS A 297 4.32 -4.37 15.98
C LYS A 297 5.11 -3.95 17.22
#